data_AF-A0A6S5JNQ2-F1
#
_entry.id   AF-A0A6S5JNQ2-F1
#
_cell.length_a   1.000
_cell.length_b   1.000
_cell.length_c   1.000
_cell.angle_alpha   90.00
_cell.angle_beta   90.00
_cell.angle_gamma   90.00
#
_symmetry.space_group_name_H-M   'P 1'
#
loop_
_entity.id
_entity.type
_entity.pdbx_description
1 polymer ?
#
loop_
_entity_poly.entity_id
_entity_poly.type
_entity_poly.pdbx_seq_one_letter_code
_entity_poly.pdbx_strand_id
1 'polypeptide(L)' 'MLAGRILLNYVVWGNGSVSARLWNAIRSDDWAIPHVGLSSLGEIVVWARPDEFPPRNMQTSKGLRALGYNVRIGV' A
#
# COMPACT_ATOMS: atom_id res chain seq x y z
N MET A 1 6.58 12.12 -11.93
CA MET A 1 5.53 12.13 -10.88
C MET A 1 4.20 11.49 -11.30
N LEU A 2 3.86 11.39 -12.60
CA LEU A 2 2.57 10.85 -13.05
C LEU A 2 2.39 9.33 -12.78
N ALA A 3 3.46 8.54 -12.95
CA ALA A 3 3.41 7.08 -12.80
C ALA A 3 2.96 6.60 -11.41
N GLY A 4 3.47 7.21 -10.34
CA GLY A 4 3.08 6.84 -8.98
C GLY A 4 1.60 7.09 -8.68
N ARG A 5 1.03 8.19 -9.20
CA ARG A 5 -0.41 8.47 -9.06
C ARG A 5 -1.27 7.42 -9.79
N ILE A 6 -0.85 7.02 -11.00
CA ILE A 6 -1.55 6.00 -11.80
C ILE A 6 -1.49 4.64 -11.08
N LEU A 7 -0.29 4.22 -10.63
CA LEU A 7 -0.07 3.00 -9.85
C LEU A 7 -1.00 2.96 -8.63
N LEU A 8 -0.99 4.00 -7.79
CA LEU A 8 -1.77 4.01 -6.55
C LEU A 8 -3.28 4.01 -6.83
N ASN A 9 -3.74 4.76 -7.83
CA ASN A 9 -5.15 4.77 -8.20
C ASN A 9 -5.59 3.39 -8.71
N TYR A 10 -4.79 2.74 -9.56
CA TYR A 10 -5.04 1.39 -10.03
C TYR A 10 -5.09 0.39 -8.87
N VAL A 11 -4.09 0.37 -7.99
CA VAL A 11 -4.01 -0.57 -6.87
C VAL A 11 -5.21 -0.42 -5.93
N VAL A 12 -5.52 0.81 -5.49
CA VAL A 12 -6.54 1.05 -4.46
C VAL A 12 -7.96 0.96 -5.03
N TRP A 13 -8.21 1.54 -6.20
CA TRP A 13 -9.56 1.78 -6.73
C TRP A 13 -9.85 1.10 -8.07
N GLY A 14 -8.86 0.45 -8.68
CA GLY A 14 -9.07 -0.25 -9.94
C GLY A 14 -10.10 -1.38 -9.84
N ASN A 15 -10.61 -1.81 -10.98
CA ASN A 15 -11.58 -2.89 -11.05
C ASN A 15 -10.97 -4.26 -10.74
N GLY A 16 -11.82 -5.25 -10.45
CA GLY A 16 -11.42 -6.64 -10.20
C GLY A 16 -10.84 -6.87 -8.79
N SER A 17 -10.08 -7.96 -8.63
CA SER A 17 -9.50 -8.33 -7.34
C SER A 17 -8.31 -7.45 -6.96
N VAL A 18 -8.31 -6.95 -5.72
CA VAL A 18 -7.15 -6.26 -5.11
C VAL A 18 -5.87 -7.09 -5.22
N SER A 19 -5.96 -8.40 -4.97
CA SER A 19 -4.78 -9.28 -5.03
C SER A 19 -4.18 -9.37 -6.42
N ALA A 20 -5.02 -9.44 -7.46
CA ALA A 20 -4.58 -9.44 -8.85
C ALA A 20 -3.93 -8.11 -9.23
N ARG A 21 -4.50 -6.98 -8.78
CA ARG A 21 -3.93 -5.65 -9.03
C ARG A 21 -2.57 -5.48 -8.36
N LEU A 22 -2.45 -5.87 -7.09
CA LEU A 22 -1.18 -5.87 -6.36
C LEU A 22 -0.12 -6.75 -7.04
N TRP A 23 -0.51 -7.93 -7.51
CA TRP A 23 0.39 -8.84 -8.21
C TRP A 23 0.92 -8.28 -9.53
N ASN A 24 0.03 -7.67 -10.32
CA ASN A 24 0.39 -7.00 -11.56
C ASN A 24 1.26 -5.76 -11.28
N ALA A 25 1.01 -5.10 -10.14
CA ALA A 25 1.64 -3.83 -9.81
C ALA A 25 3.15 -3.87 -9.59
N ILE A 26 3.63 -4.95 -9.04
CA ILE A 26 5.06 -5.12 -8.77
C ILE A 26 5.83 -5.70 -9.98
N ARG A 27 5.14 -5.97 -11.09
CA ARG A 27 5.70 -6.61 -12.30
C ARG A 27 5.63 -5.75 -13.54
N SER A 28 5.03 -4.57 -13.46
CA SER A 28 4.93 -3.70 -14.62
C SER A 28 6.18 -2.84 -14.75
N ASP A 29 6.84 -2.95 -15.90
CA ASP A 29 7.99 -2.10 -16.23
C ASP A 29 7.61 -0.62 -16.44
N ASP A 30 6.33 -0.34 -16.68
CA ASP A 30 5.83 1.00 -17.01
C ASP A 30 5.64 1.91 -15.79
N TRP A 31 5.35 1.33 -14.62
CA TRP A 31 4.94 2.10 -13.43
C TRP A 31 5.35 1.48 -12.09
N ALA A 32 6.10 0.36 -12.07
CA ALA A 32 6.71 -0.11 -10.84
C ALA A 32 7.67 0.94 -10.27
N ILE A 33 7.59 1.14 -8.95
CA ILE A 33 8.51 2.04 -8.24
C ILE A 33 9.61 1.19 -7.62
N PRO A 34 10.90 1.50 -7.87
CA PRO A 34 12.01 0.78 -7.24
C PRO A 34 11.84 0.70 -5.71
N HIS A 35 12.10 -0.47 -5.16
CA HIS A 35 11.99 -0.79 -3.72
C HIS A 35 10.57 -0.75 -3.12
N VAL A 36 9.52 -0.45 -3.90
CA VAL A 36 8.13 -0.52 -3.45
C VAL A 36 7.56 -1.89 -3.85
N GLY A 37 7.54 -2.80 -2.88
CA GLY A 37 7.09 -4.18 -3.09
C GLY A 37 5.63 -4.42 -2.70
N LEU A 38 5.24 -5.69 -2.78
CA LEU A 38 3.88 -6.15 -2.49
C LEU A 38 3.40 -5.71 -1.10
N SER A 39 4.26 -5.84 -0.09
CA SER A 39 3.94 -5.47 1.30
C SER A 39 3.66 -3.98 1.44
N SER A 40 4.47 -3.13 0.81
CA SER A 40 4.31 -1.68 0.85
C SER A 40 3.00 -1.25 0.20
N LEU A 41 2.70 -1.79 -0.99
CA LEU A 41 1.43 -1.51 -1.68
C LEU A 41 0.23 -2.07 -0.91
N GLY A 42 0.37 -3.25 -0.31
CA GLY A 42 -0.66 -3.86 0.54
C GLY A 42 -0.97 -3.03 1.78
N GLU A 43 0.04 -2.46 2.44
CA GLU A 43 -0.18 -1.52 3.55
C GLU A 43 -0.94 -0.27 3.12
N ILE A 44 -0.63 0.28 1.94
CA ILE A 44 -1.38 1.43 1.40
C ILE A 44 -2.85 1.07 1.17
N VAL A 45 -3.14 -0.11 0.60
CA VAL A 45 -4.54 -0.57 0.41
C VAL A 45 -5.26 -0.67 1.74
N VAL A 46 -4.61 -1.25 2.74
CA VAL A 46 -5.16 -1.38 4.10
C VAL A 46 -5.48 -0.02 4.72
N TRP A 47 -4.59 0.97 4.59
CA TRP A 47 -4.86 2.32 5.12
C TRP A 47 -5.95 3.06 4.34
N ALA A 48 -6.05 2.83 3.03
CA ALA A 48 -7.03 3.49 2.18
C ALA A 48 -8.42 2.86 2.25
N ARG A 49 -8.52 1.55 2.56
CA ARG A 49 -9.76 0.76 2.61
C ARG A 49 -9.84 -0.07 3.91
N PRO A 50 -9.76 0.56 5.10
CA PRO A 50 -9.64 -0.15 6.37
C PRO A 50 -10.87 -0.98 6.73
N ASP A 51 -12.07 -0.60 6.27
CA ASP A 51 -13.30 -1.34 6.54
C ASP A 51 -13.35 -2.71 5.84
N GLU A 52 -12.70 -2.80 4.68
CA GLU A 52 -12.62 -4.03 3.88
C GLU A 52 -11.34 -4.82 4.17
N PHE A 53 -10.25 -4.11 4.45
CA PHE A 53 -8.96 -4.68 4.79
C PHE A 53 -8.47 -4.09 6.13
N PRO A 54 -8.96 -4.61 7.27
CA PRO A 54 -8.59 -4.10 8.58
C PRO A 54 -7.08 -4.13 8.79
N PRO A 55 -6.47 -3.03 9.30
CA PRO A 55 -5.06 -3.02 9.63
C PRO A 55 -4.70 -4.09 10.66
N ARG A 56 -3.64 -4.83 10.39
CA ARG A 56 -3.12 -5.89 11.28
C ARG A 56 -1.66 -5.62 11.62
N ASN A 57 -1.07 -6.43 12.51
CA ASN A 57 0.37 -6.44 12.77
C ASN A 57 0.98 -5.05 13.03
N MET A 58 0.23 -4.20 13.72
CA MET A 58 0.62 -2.82 14.07
C MET A 58 0.90 -1.93 12.85
N GLN A 59 0.30 -2.22 11.69
CA GLN A 59 0.50 -1.46 10.44
C GLN A 59 0.24 0.03 10.62
N THR A 60 -0.79 0.42 11.36
CA THR A 60 -1.07 1.83 11.66
C THR A 60 0.07 2.49 12.45
N SER A 61 0.55 1.85 13.53
CA SER A 61 1.65 2.38 14.33
C SER A 61 2.96 2.47 13.54
N LYS A 62 3.25 1.47 12.70
CA LYS A 62 4.41 1.46 11.79
C LYS A 62 4.34 2.62 10.81
N GLY A 63 3.19 2.85 10.17
CA GLY A 63 2.96 3.96 9.25
C GLY A 63 3.13 5.32 9.92
N LEU A 64 2.47 5.53 11.07
CA LEU A 64 2.61 6.77 11.85
C LEU A 64 4.07 7.02 12.27
N ARG A 65 4.80 6.00 12.70
CA ARG A 65 6.22 6.14 13.03
C ARG A 65 7.06 6.52 11.81
N ALA A 66 6.80 5.92 10.64
CA ALA A 66 7.47 6.26 9.39
C ALA A 66 7.21 7.71 8.94
N LEU A 67 6.05 8.27 9.30
CA LEU A 67 5.70 9.67 9.07
C LEU A 67 6.30 10.64 10.11
N GLY A 68 7.11 10.14 11.07
CA GLY A 68 7.79 10.96 12.08
C GLY A 68 7.01 11.15 13.37
N TYR A 69 5.82 10.56 13.52
CA TYR A 69 5.08 10.63 14.78
C TYR A 69 5.73 9.78 15.87
N ASN A 70 5.73 10.30 17.10
CA ASN A 70 6.29 9.58 18.25
C ASN A 70 5.30 8.54 18.82
N VAL A 71 5.08 7.45 18.08
CA VAL A 71 4.20 6.34 18.48
C VAL A 71 4.97 5.04 18.72
N ARG A 72 4.68 4.31 19.79
CA ARG A 72 5.30 3.00 20.02
C ARG A 72 4.76 1.99 19.01
N ILE A 73 5.65 1.22 18.38
CA ILE A 73 5.27 0.08 17.55
C ILE A 73 5.22 -1.13 18.46
N GLY A 74 4.02 -1.64 18.70
CA GLY A 74 3.79 -2.77 19.60
C GLY A 74 3.67 -2.40 21.07
N VAL A 75 3.34 -3.43 21.84
CA VAL A 75 3.50 -3.51 23.30
C VAL A 75 4.73 -4.35 23.56
#